data_AF-A0A919K1U2-F1
#
_entry.id   AF-A0A919K1U2-F1
#
_cell.length_a   1.000
_cell.length_b   1.000
_cell.length_c   1.000
_cell.angle_alpha   90.00
_cell.angle_beta   90.00
_cell.angle_gamma   90.00
#
_symmetry.space_group_name_H-M   'P 1'
#
loop_
_entity.id
_entity.type
_entity.pdbx_description
1 polymer ?
#
loop_
_entity_poly.entity_id
_entity_poly.type
_entity_poly.pdbx_seq_one_letter_code
_entity_poly.pdbx_strand_id
1 'polypeptide(L)'
;MTTPERLAAELRALRAAAGLTLRELSLEVHVSDSSLSRYFSGQALPPWPVVAALADLGGGDHTELRRLWEGAQRERRRSRWPAPAAPPEWRMGLIGVAALMAASGAAGWLLAHRFPGCSREAFPLAPELRPAAR
;
A
#
# COMPACT_ATOMS: atom_id res chain seq x y z
N MET A 1 14.42 14.00 6.03
CA MET A 1 13.89 12.75 5.47
C MET A 1 13.03 12.09 6.53
N THR A 2 11.74 11.87 6.26
CA THR A 2 10.78 11.27 7.19
C THR A 2 10.95 9.74 7.28
N THR A 3 10.35 9.09 8.28
CA THR A 3 10.44 7.62 8.41
C THR A 3 9.82 6.88 7.20
N PRO A 4 8.66 7.32 6.65
CA PRO A 4 8.09 6.74 5.43
C PRO A 4 8.96 6.90 4.19
N GLU A 5 9.64 8.05 4.03
CA GLU A 5 10.58 8.27 2.92
C GLU A 5 11.78 7.35 3.01
N ARG A 6 12.31 7.17 4.23
CA ARG A 6 13.41 6.24 4.49
C ARG A 6 13.01 4.80 4.17
N LEU A 7 11.81 4.36 4.60
CA LEU A 7 11.29 3.04 4.24
C LEU A 7 11.19 2.87 2.73
N ALA A 8 10.66 3.86 2.00
CA ALA A 8 10.56 3.78 0.55
C ALA A 8 11.93 3.70 -0.13
N ALA A 9 12.95 4.38 0.40
CA ALA A 9 14.33 4.27 -0.07
C ALA A 9 14.90 2.85 0.14
N GLU A 10 14.75 2.27 1.33
CA GLU A 10 15.20 0.91 1.61
C GLU A 10 14.51 -0.12 0.71
N LEU A 11 13.19 -0.01 0.49
CA LEU A 11 12.47 -0.90 -0.41
C LEU A 11 12.97 -0.83 -1.86
N ARG A 12 13.39 0.36 -2.33
CA ARG A 12 14.01 0.49 -3.65
C ARG A 12 15.38 -0.14 -3.70
N ALA A 13 16.18 -0.02 -2.63
CA ALA A 13 17.48 -0.67 -2.53
C ALA A 13 17.34 -2.20 -2.56
N LEU A 14 16.38 -2.76 -1.81
CA LEU A 14 16.07 -4.20 -1.83
C LEU A 14 15.66 -4.67 -3.22
N ARG A 15 14.80 -3.91 -3.91
CA ARG A 15 14.42 -4.24 -5.30
C ARG A 15 15.63 -4.20 -6.24
N ALA A 16 16.51 -3.21 -6.10
CA ALA A 16 17.72 -3.11 -6.91
C ALA A 16 18.67 -4.28 -6.65
N ALA A 17 18.81 -4.70 -5.39
CA ALA A 17 19.61 -5.87 -5.00
C ALA A 17 19.01 -7.19 -5.53
N ALA A 18 17.68 -7.32 -5.53
CA ALA A 18 16.99 -8.47 -6.11
C ALA A 18 17.11 -8.54 -7.65
N GLY A 19 17.43 -7.43 -8.32
CA GLY A 19 17.54 -7.37 -9.78
C GLY A 19 16.22 -7.51 -10.54
N LEU A 20 15.08 -7.40 -9.84
CA LEU A 20 13.74 -7.64 -10.42
C LEU A 20 13.10 -6.38 -11.00
N THR A 21 12.48 -6.53 -12.16
CA THR A 21 11.57 -5.54 -12.72
C THR A 21 10.31 -5.41 -11.87
N LEU A 22 9.58 -4.30 -12.01
CA LEU A 22 8.29 -4.10 -11.29
C LEU A 22 7.28 -5.18 -11.64
N ARG A 23 7.31 -5.67 -12.88
CA ARG A 23 6.40 -6.72 -13.36
C ARG A 23 6.74 -8.07 -12.76
N GLU A 24 8.01 -8.48 -12.73
CA GLU A 24 8.43 -9.71 -12.05
C GLU A 24 8.09 -9.64 -10.56
N LEU A 25 8.40 -8.51 -9.92
CA LEU A 25 8.10 -8.30 -8.52
C LEU A 25 6.60 -8.40 -8.22
N SER A 26 5.75 -7.91 -9.12
CA SER A 26 4.28 -8.01 -8.99
C SER A 26 3.80 -9.46 -8.96
N LEU A 27 4.49 -10.34 -9.69
CA LEU A 27 4.18 -11.77 -9.74
C LEU A 27 4.67 -12.46 -8.47
N GLU A 28 5.88 -12.16 -8.02
CA GLU A 28 6.50 -12.76 -6.83
C GLU A 28 5.76 -12.40 -5.53
N VAL A 29 5.40 -11.12 -5.33
CA VAL A 29 4.71 -10.69 -4.11
C VAL A 29 3.18 -10.68 -4.23
N HIS A 30 2.64 -11.07 -5.39
CA HIS A 30 1.21 -11.05 -5.70
C HIS A 30 0.53 -9.70 -5.45
N VAL A 31 1.21 -8.60 -5.81
CA VAL A 31 0.71 -7.22 -5.67
C VAL A 31 0.76 -6.54 -7.02
N SER A 32 -0.30 -5.80 -7.40
CA SER A 32 -0.32 -5.06 -8.67
C SER A 32 0.84 -4.07 -8.80
N ASP A 33 1.34 -3.91 -10.04
CA ASP A 33 2.38 -2.93 -10.39
C ASP A 33 2.03 -1.50 -9.91
N SER A 34 0.77 -1.09 -10.09
CA SER A 34 0.28 0.21 -9.60
C SER A 34 0.39 0.39 -8.08
N SER A 35 0.19 -0.68 -7.30
CA SER A 35 0.32 -0.63 -5.84
C SER A 35 1.78 -0.62 -5.42
N LEU A 36 2.61 -1.44 -6.07
CA LEU A 36 4.05 -1.44 -5.89
C LEU A 36 4.67 -0.07 -6.19
N SER A 37 4.27 0.57 -7.29
CA SER A 37 4.70 1.93 -7.65
C SER A 37 4.36 2.94 -6.55
N ARG A 38 3.15 2.87 -5.96
CA ARG A 38 2.76 3.73 -4.82
C ARG A 38 3.58 3.47 -3.55
N TYR A 39 3.98 2.22 -3.31
CA TYR A 39 4.84 1.87 -2.18
C TYR A 39 6.26 2.36 -2.38
N PHE A 40 6.85 2.11 -3.55
CA PHE A 40 8.18 2.58 -3.87
C PHE A 40 8.25 4.09 -3.98
N SER A 41 7.20 4.81 -4.37
CA SER A 41 7.18 6.28 -4.36
C SER A 41 6.95 6.88 -2.97
N GLY A 42 6.63 6.07 -1.96
CA GLY A 42 6.28 6.55 -0.63
C GLY A 42 4.92 7.23 -0.55
N GLN A 43 4.06 7.09 -1.56
CA GLN A 43 2.69 7.62 -1.55
C GLN A 43 1.79 6.80 -0.62
N ALA A 44 1.97 5.48 -0.61
CA ALA A 44 1.27 4.56 0.28
C ALA A 44 2.28 3.74 1.10
N LEU A 45 1.87 3.27 2.29
CA LEU A 45 2.68 2.33 3.06
C LEU A 45 2.28 0.89 2.72
N PRO A 46 3.22 0.00 2.35
CA PRO A 46 2.91 -1.40 2.14
C PRO A 46 2.48 -2.09 3.45
N PRO A 47 1.61 -3.10 3.39
CA PRO A 47 1.35 -3.97 4.54
C PRO A 47 2.60 -4.80 4.86
N TRP A 48 2.75 -5.20 6.13
CA TRP A 48 3.95 -5.91 6.58
C TRP A 48 4.31 -7.17 5.76
N PRO A 49 3.36 -8.04 5.36
CA PRO A 49 3.69 -9.22 4.55
C PRO A 49 4.39 -8.89 3.22
N VAL A 50 4.04 -7.75 2.61
CA VAL A 50 4.69 -7.30 1.37
C VAL A 50 6.11 -6.82 1.65
N VAL A 51 6.34 -6.15 2.79
CA VAL A 51 7.69 -5.72 3.18
C VAL A 51 8.58 -6.92 3.49
N ALA A 52 8.06 -7.93 4.18
CA ALA A 52 8.77 -9.17 4.46
C ALA A 52 9.13 -9.91 3.16
N ALA A 53 8.20 -10.09 2.24
CA ALA A 53 8.48 -10.74 0.96
C ALA A 53 9.54 -9.97 0.13
N LEU A 54 9.52 -8.63 0.16
CA LEU A 54 10.55 -7.82 -0.49
C LEU A 54 11.93 -7.96 0.18
N ALA A 55 11.96 -8.15 1.50
CA ALA A 55 13.19 -8.42 2.23
C ALA A 55 13.75 -9.81 1.91
N ASP A 56 12.90 -10.83 1.83
CA ASP A 56 13.28 -12.18 1.40
C ASP A 56 13.91 -12.17 0.01
N LEU A 57 13.30 -11.45 -0.94
CA LEU A 57 13.80 -11.33 -2.32
C LEU A 57 15.10 -10.51 -2.43
N GLY A 58 15.25 -9.46 -1.62
CA GLY A 58 16.38 -8.52 -1.67
C GLY A 58 17.51 -8.82 -0.67
N GLY A 59 17.38 -9.85 0.17
CA GLY A 59 18.34 -10.19 1.22
C GLY A 59 18.39 -9.19 2.38
N GLY A 60 17.27 -8.54 2.72
CA GLY A 60 17.18 -7.54 3.78
C GLY A 60 17.01 -8.13 5.19
N ASP A 61 17.47 -7.41 6.23
CA ASP A 61 17.17 -7.79 7.61
C ASP A 61 15.71 -7.46 7.97
N HIS A 62 14.91 -8.50 8.20
CA HIS A 62 13.52 -8.39 8.66
C HIS A 62 13.37 -7.57 9.94
N THR A 63 14.29 -7.68 10.89
CA THR A 63 14.19 -7.03 12.19
C THR A 63 14.35 -5.52 12.05
N GLU A 64 15.35 -5.10 11.27
CA GLU A 64 15.58 -3.68 10.96
C GLU A 64 14.43 -3.10 10.15
N LEU A 65 14.01 -3.77 9.08
CA LEU A 65 12.88 -3.35 8.25
C LEU A 65 11.58 -3.26 9.04
N ARG A 66 11.37 -4.17 10.01
CA ARG A 66 10.21 -4.14 10.90
C ARG A 66 10.19 -2.87 11.74
N ARG A 67 11.32 -2.52 12.37
CA ARG A 67 11.43 -1.30 13.19
C ARG A 67 11.15 -0.05 12.36
N LEU A 68 11.70 0.00 11.14
CA LEU A 68 11.51 1.11 10.22
C LEU A 68 10.05 1.22 9.76
N TRP A 69 9.42 0.09 9.40
CA TRP A 69 8.02 0.03 9.00
C TRP A 69 7.08 0.48 10.12
N GLU A 70 7.31 0.06 11.36
CA GLU A 70 6.51 0.48 12.50
C GLU A 70 6.66 1.98 12.79
N GLY A 71 7.88 2.52 12.67
CA GLY A 71 8.12 3.96 12.78
C GLY A 71 7.33 4.74 11.72
N ALA A 72 7.38 4.30 10.46
CA ALA A 72 6.63 4.90 9.37
C ALA A 72 5.10 4.81 9.58
N GLN A 73 4.60 3.68 10.11
CA GLN A 73 3.18 3.52 10.46
C GLN A 73 2.75 4.49 11.57
N ARG A 74 3.56 4.65 12.62
CA ARG A 74 3.27 5.59 13.72
C ARG A 74 3.21 7.03 13.21
N GLU A 75 4.19 7.42 12.39
CA GLU A 75 4.24 8.76 11.80
C GLU A 75 3.02 9.02 10.91
N ARG A 76 2.68 8.10 10.00
CA ARG A 76 1.48 8.22 9.15
C ARG A 76 0.19 8.29 9.96
N ARG A 77 0.06 7.48 11.03
CA ARG A 77 -1.10 7.54 11.91
C ARG A 77 -1.21 8.89 12.60
N ARG A 78 -0.10 9.45 13.07
CA ARG A 78 -0.04 10.76 13.71
C ARG A 78 -0.43 11.88 12.75
N SER A 79 0.01 11.82 11.49
CA SER A 79 -0.36 12.82 10.48
C SER A 79 -1.82 12.71 10.02
N ARG A 80 -2.41 11.50 10.06
CA ARG A 80 -3.81 11.27 9.68
C ARG A 80 -4.81 11.65 10.77
N TRP A 81 -4.40 11.58 12.04
CA TRP A 81 -5.21 12.05 13.15
C TRP A 81 -4.79 13.48 13.50
N PRO A 82 -5.48 14.51 13.01
CA PRO A 82 -5.23 15.86 13.50
C PRO A 82 -5.44 15.84 15.02
N ALA A 83 -4.51 16.44 15.76
CA ALA A 83 -4.73 16.69 17.18
C ALA A 83 -6.12 17.32 17.31
N PRO A 84 -6.98 16.85 18.25
CA PRO A 84 -8.30 17.45 18.41
C PRO A 84 -8.06 18.95 18.58
N ALA A 85 -8.57 19.74 17.63
CA ALA A 85 -8.61 21.19 17.78
C ALA A 85 -9.19 21.43 19.17
N ALA A 86 -8.51 22.24 19.98
CA ALA A 86 -8.90 22.52 21.36
C ALA A 86 -10.43 22.64 21.43
N PRO A 87 -11.09 21.93 22.35
CA PRO A 87 -12.54 21.85 22.33
C PRO A 87 -13.08 23.27 22.33
N PRO A 88 -13.96 23.65 21.39
CA PRO A 88 -14.54 24.97 21.45
C PRO A 88 -15.36 25.03 22.74
N GLU A 89 -15.24 26.14 23.46
CA GLU A 89 -15.69 26.34 24.85
C GLU A 89 -17.21 26.21 25.11
N TRP A 90 -18.00 25.76 24.13
CA TRP A 90 -19.46 25.63 24.19
C TRP A 90 -19.97 24.20 24.43
N ARG A 91 -19.26 23.35 25.18
CA ARG A 91 -19.75 22.00 25.58
C ARG A 91 -20.78 22.01 26.73
N MET A 92 -21.70 22.97 26.76
CA MET A 92 -22.86 22.98 27.66
C MET A 92 -24.13 23.42 26.91
N GLY A 93 -24.58 22.66 25.90
CA GLY A 93 -25.88 22.99 25.30
C GLY A 93 -26.51 22.11 24.20
N LEU A 94 -25.78 21.32 23.40
CA LEU A 94 -26.40 20.70 22.20
C LEU A 94 -25.97 19.24 21.97
N ILE A 95 -26.33 18.35 22.89
CA ILE A 95 -26.51 16.92 22.59
C ILE A 95 -27.83 16.83 21.81
N GLY A 96 -27.81 17.14 20.51
CA GLY A 96 -29.04 17.37 19.73
C GLY A 96 -29.04 16.82 18.31
N VAL A 97 -28.26 17.38 17.37
CA VAL A 97 -28.57 17.15 15.93
C VAL A 97 -27.36 16.91 15.01
N ALA A 98 -26.11 17.18 15.41
CA ALA A 98 -24.96 16.97 14.52
C ALA A 98 -24.51 15.50 14.38
N ALA A 99 -25.16 14.57 15.08
CA ALA A 99 -24.87 13.13 14.97
C ALA A 99 -25.49 12.47 13.71
N LEU A 100 -26.36 13.16 12.95
CA LEU A 100 -27.10 12.53 11.83
C LEU A 100 -26.67 12.92 10.40
N MET A 101 -25.76 13.89 10.20
CA MET A 101 -25.39 14.36 8.84
C MET A 101 -23.93 14.02 8.44
N ALA A 102 -23.39 12.91 8.94
CA ALA A 102 -22.17 12.28 8.39
C ALA A 102 -22.48 10.95 7.67
N ALA A 103 -23.76 10.73 7.33
CA ALA A 103 -24.26 9.49 6.75
C ALA A 103 -24.77 9.70 5.32
N SER A 104 -23.96 10.24 4.40
CA SER A 104 -24.24 10.22 2.93
C SER A 104 -22.99 10.51 2.09
N GLY A 105 -21.88 9.85 2.40
CA GLY A 105 -20.64 9.93 1.60
C GLY A 105 -19.66 8.80 1.84
N ALA A 106 -20.09 7.71 2.46
CA ALA A 106 -19.23 6.59 2.87
C ALA A 106 -19.65 5.23 2.28
N ALA A 107 -20.66 5.19 1.39
CA ALA A 107 -21.14 3.93 0.82
C ALA A 107 -20.25 3.38 -0.32
N GLY A 108 -19.42 4.22 -0.96
CA GLY A 108 -18.50 3.77 -2.03
C GLY A 108 -17.09 3.36 -1.56
N TRP A 109 -16.65 3.81 -0.38
CA TRP A 109 -15.26 3.63 0.08
C TRP A 109 -15.05 2.37 0.94
N LEU A 110 -16.14 1.77 1.43
CA LEU A 110 -16.11 0.58 2.30
C LEU A 110 -16.22 -0.75 1.54
N LEU A 111 -16.36 -0.74 0.21
CA LEU A 111 -16.42 -1.95 -0.62
C LEU A 111 -15.13 -2.26 -1.41
N ALA A 112 -14.08 -1.45 -1.29
CA ALA A 112 -12.83 -1.63 -2.05
C ALA A 112 -11.60 -2.10 -1.22
N HIS A 113 -11.75 -2.30 0.10
CA HIS A 113 -10.60 -2.55 1.00
C HIS A 113 -10.64 -3.88 1.78
N ARG A 114 -11.36 -4.89 1.28
CA ARG A 114 -11.23 -6.27 1.75
C ARG A 114 -10.96 -7.14 0.53
N PHE A 115 -9.74 -7.67 0.42
CA PHE A 115 -9.37 -8.69 -0.57
C PHE A 115 -10.40 -9.83 -0.61
N PRO A 116 -10.91 -10.20 -1.79
CA PRO A 116 -10.80 -11.61 -2.21
C PRO A 116 -10.60 -11.80 -3.73
N GLY A 117 -9.94 -12.91 -4.09
CA GLY A 117 -9.85 -13.49 -5.45
C GLY A 117 -8.56 -13.10 -6.18
N CYS A 118 -7.57 -13.95 -6.44
CA CYS A 118 -7.56 -15.39 -6.77
C CYS A 118 -8.57 -15.77 -7.85
N SER A 119 -8.04 -16.27 -8.97
CA SER A 119 -8.69 -16.53 -10.27
C SER A 119 -8.81 -15.24 -11.07
N ARG A 120 -8.12 -15.08 -12.20
CA ARG A 120 -8.32 -15.83 -13.45
C ARG A 120 -7.24 -15.26 -14.41
N GLU A 121 -6.51 -15.94 -15.27
CA GLU A 121 -6.54 -17.26 -15.85
C GLU A 121 -5.15 -17.54 -16.47
N ALA A 122 -4.88 -18.83 -16.66
CA ALA A 122 -3.68 -19.46 -17.19
C ALA A 122 -2.98 -18.71 -18.34
N PHE A 123 -1.66 -18.63 -18.23
CA PHE A 123 -0.78 -18.71 -19.39
C PHE A 123 -0.89 -20.13 -19.97
N PRO A 124 -0.81 -20.30 -21.31
CA PRO A 124 0.51 -20.61 -21.82
C PRO A 124 0.90 -19.88 -23.12
N LEU A 125 2.22 -19.70 -23.22
CA LEU A 125 3.07 -19.47 -24.38
C LEU A 125 2.51 -19.96 -25.74
N ALA A 126 2.50 -19.05 -26.73
CA ALA A 126 2.97 -19.09 -28.15
C ALA A 126 2.94 -20.42 -28.97
N PRO A 127 2.96 -20.42 -30.34
CA PRO A 127 3.41 -19.37 -31.26
C PRO A 127 2.61 -19.15 -32.58
N GLU A 128 2.98 -18.07 -33.29
CA GLU A 128 2.94 -17.80 -34.75
C GLU A 128 2.34 -18.87 -35.69
N LEU A 129 1.38 -18.46 -36.54
CA LEU A 129 1.37 -18.81 -37.98
C LEU A 129 0.56 -17.76 -38.78
N ARG A 130 1.27 -16.81 -39.42
CA ARG A 130 0.94 -16.32 -40.77
C ARG A 130 0.92 -17.53 -41.73
N PRO A 131 0.05 -17.62 -42.77
CA PRO A 131 0.25 -16.78 -43.96
C PRO A 131 -0.98 -16.48 -44.85
N ALA A 132 -0.68 -15.62 -45.84
CA ALA A 132 -1.13 -15.60 -47.25
C ALA A 132 -2.58 -15.22 -47.62
N ALA A 133 -2.70 -13.99 -48.11
CA ALA A 133 -3.14 -13.63 -49.46
C ALA A 133 -4.12 -14.57 -50.20
N ARG A 134 -5.29 -14.02 -50.55
CA ARG A 134 -5.65 -13.73 -51.95
C ARG A 134 -6.80 -12.73 -52.03
#